data_AF-A0AAD8ZCC4-F1
#
_entry.id   AF-A0AAD8ZCC4-F1
#
_cell.length_a   1.000
_cell.length_b   1.000
_cell.length_c   1.000
_cell.angle_alpha   90.00
_cell.angle_beta   90.00
_cell.angle_gamma   90.00
#
_symmetry.space_group_name_H-M   'P 1'
#
loop_
_entity.id
_entity.type
_entity.pdbx_description
1 polymer ?
#
loop_
_entity_poly.entity_id
_entity_poly.type
_entity_poly.pdbx_seq_one_letter_code
_entity_poly.pdbx_strand_id
1 'polypeptide(L)'
;MKLRMHFVVDPMGWFCLGMVLFIWLYNTIFIPKLVLLPHYAEGHIPSALVVCYYLASLLCVSALIRASTADPGRLAPDPTIPLAEREQWELCNKCNMMRPKRSHHCSRCGYCVRRMDHHCPWINNCVGEDNHWLFLQLCFYTQVLSLYTLVLDFCQYYYFQPLASMDPVVFTGRHELALLRVSCFMALVMFGGMSSLFYSQITGILSDMTTIEKMSHSTDG
;
A
#
# COMPACT_ATOMS: atom_id res chain seq x y z
N MET A 1 14.60 11.59 16.56
CA MET A 1 14.60 10.51 15.54
C MET A 1 15.26 11.04 14.28
N LYS A 2 16.45 10.55 13.89
CA LYS A 2 17.04 10.92 12.58
C LYS A 2 16.28 10.11 11.52
N LEU A 3 15.49 10.77 10.66
CA LEU A 3 14.91 10.12 9.48
C LEU A 3 16.09 9.70 8.59
N ARG A 4 16.40 8.41 8.55
CA ARG A 4 17.29 7.84 7.53
C ARG A 4 16.40 7.34 6.42
N MET A 5 16.34 8.09 5.32
CA MET A 5 15.64 7.65 4.12
C MET A 5 16.42 6.49 3.49
N HIS A 6 15.75 5.39 3.24
CA HIS A 6 16.34 4.19 2.65
C HIS A 6 15.75 3.94 1.26
N PHE A 7 16.59 3.67 0.26
CA PHE A 7 16.16 3.36 -1.11
C PHE A 7 16.76 2.04 -1.57
N VAL A 8 15.91 1.14 -2.07
CA VAL A 8 16.31 -0.15 -2.65
C VAL A 8 16.36 -0.03 -4.17
N VAL A 9 17.44 -0.53 -4.78
CA VAL A 9 17.58 -0.59 -6.24
C VAL A 9 17.03 -1.92 -6.76
N ASP A 10 15.71 -2.10 -6.70
CA ASP A 10 15.00 -3.25 -7.24
C ASP A 10 14.15 -2.81 -8.45
N PRO A 11 14.54 -3.15 -9.70
CA PRO A 11 13.82 -2.69 -10.90
C PRO A 11 12.34 -3.06 -10.91
N MET A 12 12.00 -4.25 -10.41
CA MET A 12 10.61 -4.68 -10.26
C MET A 12 9.87 -3.80 -9.22
N GLY A 13 10.53 -3.46 -8.12
CA GLY A 13 9.98 -2.56 -7.11
C GLY A 13 9.66 -1.17 -7.67
N TRP A 14 10.55 -0.59 -8.47
CA TRP A 14 10.29 0.68 -9.15
C TRP A 14 9.13 0.62 -10.14
N PHE A 15 9.02 -0.47 -10.90
CA PHE A 15 7.87 -0.71 -11.78
C PHE A 15 6.55 -0.78 -11.00
N CYS A 16 6.50 -1.58 -9.93
CA CYS A 16 5.33 -1.70 -9.06
C CYS A 16 4.95 -0.36 -8.42
N LEU A 17 5.93 0.41 -7.92
CA LEU A 17 5.69 1.74 -7.35
C LEU A 17 5.10 2.70 -8.40
N GLY A 18 5.63 2.66 -9.63
CA GLY A 18 5.10 3.43 -10.76
C GLY A 18 3.64 3.09 -11.07
N MET A 19 3.28 1.80 -11.04
CA MET A 19 1.89 1.36 -11.23
C MET A 19 0.95 1.91 -10.15
N VAL A 20 1.34 1.83 -8.88
CA VAL A 20 0.54 2.33 -7.75
C VAL A 20 0.32 3.84 -7.89
N LEU A 21 1.40 4.60 -8.16
CA LEU A 21 1.32 6.04 -8.36
C LEU A 21 0.45 6.41 -9.57
N PHE A 22 0.55 5.65 -10.67
CA PHE A 22 -0.30 5.85 -11.84
C PHE A 22 -1.79 5.66 -11.50
N ILE A 23 -2.14 4.56 -10.83
CA ILE A 23 -3.52 4.26 -10.44
C ILE A 23 -4.07 5.36 -9.53
N TRP A 24 -3.30 5.81 -8.53
CA TRP A 24 -3.75 6.89 -7.65
C TRP A 24 -3.86 8.23 -8.35
N LEU A 25 -2.90 8.60 -9.18
CA LEU A 25 -2.95 9.85 -9.93
C LEU A 25 -4.16 9.85 -10.89
N TYR A 26 -4.38 8.74 -11.59
CA TYR A 26 -5.53 8.55 -12.45
C TYR A 26 -6.84 8.78 -11.69
N ASN A 27 -7.06 8.07 -10.58
CA ASN A 27 -8.29 8.19 -9.79
C ASN A 27 -8.41 9.54 -9.06
N THR A 28 -7.30 10.18 -8.69
CA THR A 28 -7.29 11.51 -8.05
C THR A 28 -7.66 12.62 -9.03
N ILE A 29 -7.45 12.41 -10.33
CA ILE A 29 -7.82 13.35 -11.38
C ILE A 29 -9.24 13.08 -11.89
N PHE A 30 -9.51 11.85 -12.33
CA PHE A 30 -10.72 11.55 -13.08
C PHE A 30 -11.97 11.45 -12.21
N ILE A 31 -11.92 10.88 -11.00
CA ILE A 31 -13.10 10.80 -10.13
C ILE A 31 -13.58 12.18 -9.69
N PRO A 32 -12.71 13.10 -9.21
CA PRO A 32 -13.18 14.44 -8.92
C PRO A 32 -13.70 15.18 -10.14
N LYS A 33 -13.03 15.07 -11.29
CA LYS A 33 -13.42 15.78 -12.50
C LYS A 33 -14.75 15.29 -13.08
N LEU A 34 -14.98 13.97 -13.11
CA LEU A 34 -16.13 13.36 -13.79
C LEU A 34 -17.32 13.16 -12.85
N VAL A 35 -17.10 13.06 -11.53
CA VAL A 35 -18.14 12.75 -10.55
C VAL A 35 -18.27 13.88 -9.53
N LEU A 36 -17.27 14.10 -8.68
CA LEU A 36 -17.45 14.96 -7.49
C LEU A 36 -17.67 16.44 -7.82
N LEU A 37 -16.83 17.04 -8.67
CA LEU A 37 -16.88 18.47 -8.96
C LEU A 37 -18.14 18.88 -9.73
N PRO A 38 -18.60 18.15 -10.77
CA PRO A 38 -19.87 18.45 -11.41
C PRO A 38 -21.06 18.35 -10.46
N HIS A 39 -21.14 17.28 -9.67
CA HIS A 39 -22.23 17.10 -8.70
C HIS A 39 -22.18 18.14 -7.57
N TYR A 40 -21.00 18.59 -7.17
CA TYR A 40 -20.85 19.70 -6.22
C TYR A 40 -21.30 21.04 -6.84
N ALA A 41 -20.92 21.30 -8.09
CA ALA A 41 -21.27 22.55 -8.79
C ALA A 41 -22.79 22.72 -8.99
N GLU A 42 -23.51 21.62 -9.23
CA GLU A 42 -24.98 21.62 -9.31
C GLU A 42 -25.68 21.52 -7.93
N GLY A 43 -24.90 21.43 -6.83
CA GLY A 43 -25.45 21.37 -5.47
C GLY A 43 -26.04 20.02 -5.07
N HIS A 44 -25.79 18.96 -5.85
CA HIS A 44 -26.27 17.60 -5.57
C HIS A 44 -25.53 16.94 -4.38
N ILE A 45 -24.29 17.36 -4.12
CA ILE A 45 -23.48 16.82 -3.02
C ILE A 45 -22.79 17.95 -2.22
N PRO A 46 -22.50 17.75 -0.93
CA PRO A 46 -21.78 18.73 -0.13
C PRO A 46 -20.27 18.77 -0.47
N SER A 47 -19.64 19.93 -0.32
CA SER A 47 -18.19 20.12 -0.50
C SER A 47 -17.34 19.20 0.38
N ALA A 48 -17.87 18.78 1.53
CA ALA A 48 -17.22 17.85 2.44
C ALA A 48 -16.81 16.53 1.75
N LEU A 49 -17.61 15.99 0.83
CA LEU A 49 -17.24 14.77 0.11
C LEU A 49 -16.02 14.99 -0.80
N VAL A 50 -15.96 16.14 -1.48
CA VAL A 50 -14.81 16.51 -2.33
C VAL A 50 -13.53 16.64 -1.50
N VAL A 51 -13.62 17.34 -0.37
CA VAL A 51 -12.49 17.54 0.56
C VAL A 51 -12.03 16.21 1.14
N CYS A 52 -12.95 15.38 1.63
CA CYS A 52 -12.63 14.06 2.18
C CYS A 52 -11.93 13.16 1.15
N TYR A 53 -12.34 13.19 -0.12
CA TYR A 53 -11.69 12.41 -1.17
C TYR A 53 -10.23 12.83 -1.38
N TYR A 54 -9.97 14.15 -1.50
CA TYR A 54 -8.60 14.66 -1.64
C TYR A 54 -7.75 14.42 -0.38
N LEU A 55 -8.32 14.52 0.82
CA LEU A 55 -7.63 14.17 2.06
C LEU A 55 -7.27 12.68 2.10
N ALA A 56 -8.18 11.79 1.72
CA ALA A 56 -7.91 10.35 1.63
C ALA A 56 -6.79 10.03 0.62
N SER A 57 -6.79 10.70 -0.54
CA SER A 57 -5.72 10.60 -1.54
C SER A 57 -4.37 11.06 -0.98
N LEU A 58 -4.33 12.22 -0.30
CA LEU A 58 -3.12 12.72 0.34
C LEU A 58 -2.59 11.76 1.42
N LEU A 59 -3.47 11.19 2.24
CA LEU A 59 -3.11 10.22 3.26
C LEU A 59 -2.48 8.96 2.64
N CYS A 60 -3.02 8.47 1.52
CA CYS A 60 -2.44 7.34 0.77
C CYS A 60 -1.02 7.64 0.28
N VAL A 61 -0.82 8.80 -0.35
CA VAL A 61 0.51 9.24 -0.81
C VAL A 61 1.48 9.36 0.35
N SER A 62 1.05 9.96 1.48
CA SER A 62 1.91 10.08 2.66
C SER A 62 2.28 8.71 3.24
N ALA A 63 1.33 7.77 3.29
CA ALA A 63 1.55 6.44 3.82
C ALA A 63 2.50 5.64 2.92
N LEU A 64 2.37 5.77 1.59
CA LEU A 64 3.29 5.16 0.64
C LEU A 64 4.71 5.66 0.83
N ILE A 65 4.91 6.98 0.85
CA ILE A 65 6.23 7.59 1.06
C ILE A 65 6.84 7.09 2.36
N ARG A 66 6.06 7.05 3.45
CA ARG A 66 6.53 6.59 4.76
C ARG A 66 6.90 5.11 4.74
N ALA A 67 6.06 4.24 4.18
CA ALA A 67 6.36 2.81 4.08
C ALA A 67 7.58 2.51 3.18
N SER A 68 7.70 3.23 2.06
CA SER A 68 8.80 3.07 1.10
C SER A 68 10.15 3.55 1.62
N THR A 69 10.17 4.59 2.46
CA THR A 69 11.42 5.24 2.89
C THR A 69 11.85 4.91 4.32
N ALA A 70 10.96 4.35 5.13
CA ALA A 70 11.27 3.97 6.51
C ALA A 70 12.27 2.81 6.58
N ASP A 71 13.10 2.84 7.62
CA ASP A 71 13.97 1.71 7.96
C ASP A 71 13.10 0.52 8.38
N PRO A 72 13.21 -0.65 7.73
CA PRO A 72 12.46 -1.84 8.10
C PRO A 72 12.95 -2.52 9.38
N GLY A 73 14.00 -2.00 10.01
CA GLY A 73 14.72 -2.65 11.11
C GLY A 73 15.97 -3.35 10.62
N ARG A 74 16.75 -2.68 9.78
CA ARG A 74 18.04 -3.16 9.29
C ARG A 74 18.99 -3.43 10.47
N LEU A 75 19.58 -4.62 10.51
CA LEU A 75 20.59 -4.96 11.50
C LEU A 75 21.90 -4.24 11.23
N ALA A 76 22.52 -3.72 12.30
CA ALA A 76 23.85 -3.15 12.28
C ALA A 76 24.91 -4.25 12.09
N PRO A 77 26.02 -3.96 11.37
CA PRO A 77 27.16 -4.88 11.34
C PRO A 77 27.73 -5.05 12.75
N ASP A 78 28.27 -6.24 13.03
CA ASP A 78 28.92 -6.59 14.31
C ASP A 78 28.11 -6.27 15.58
N PRO A 79 26.91 -6.86 15.73
CA PRO A 79 26.08 -6.63 16.90
C PRO A 79 26.77 -7.16 18.16
N THR A 80 26.68 -6.40 19.25
CA THR A 80 27.09 -6.88 20.58
C THR A 80 26.03 -7.86 21.09
N ILE A 81 26.41 -9.12 21.25
CA ILE A 81 25.49 -10.20 21.64
C ILE A 81 25.63 -10.44 23.15
N PRO A 82 24.56 -10.21 23.95
CA PRO A 82 24.56 -10.59 25.36
C PRO A 82 24.79 -12.10 25.51
N LEU A 83 25.63 -12.51 26.48
CA LEU A 83 25.93 -13.93 26.69
C LEU A 83 24.67 -14.77 26.92
N ALA A 84 23.68 -14.23 27.64
CA ALA A 84 22.41 -14.88 27.93
C ALA A 84 21.53 -15.11 26.68
N GLU A 85 21.75 -14.36 25.60
CA GLU A 85 20.95 -14.43 24.39
C GLU A 85 21.66 -15.21 23.27
N ARG A 86 22.92 -15.63 23.45
CA ARG A 86 23.74 -16.19 22.36
C ARG A 86 23.07 -17.37 21.64
N GLU A 87 22.30 -18.19 22.34
CA GLU A 87 21.55 -19.31 21.74
C GLU A 87 20.39 -18.87 20.83
N GLN A 88 19.92 -17.64 20.97
CA GLN A 88 18.89 -17.02 20.14
C GLN A 88 19.46 -16.32 18.91
N TRP A 89 20.74 -16.51 18.61
CA TRP A 89 21.40 -15.90 17.47
C TRP A 89 21.96 -16.97 16.52
N GLU A 90 21.97 -16.66 15.23
CA GLU A 90 22.47 -17.53 14.17
C GLU A 90 23.34 -16.75 13.18
N LEU A 91 24.23 -17.44 12.47
CA LEU A 91 25.10 -16.84 11.47
C LEU A 91 24.33 -16.61 10.16
N CYS A 92 24.34 -15.37 9.65
CA CYS A 92 23.97 -15.10 8.28
C CYS A 92 25.18 -15.25 7.36
N ASN A 93 25.24 -16.32 6.57
CA ASN A 93 26.35 -16.56 5.62
C ASN A 93 26.52 -15.45 4.57
N LYS A 94 25.44 -14.76 4.17
CA LYS A 94 25.48 -13.69 3.15
C LYS A 94 26.04 -12.38 3.68
N CYS A 95 25.73 -12.03 4.93
CA CYS A 95 26.25 -10.82 5.57
C CYS A 95 27.51 -11.08 6.40
N ASN A 96 27.88 -12.35 6.61
CA ASN A 96 28.95 -12.79 7.50
C ASN A 96 28.86 -12.16 8.91
N MET A 97 27.66 -12.13 9.48
CA MET A 97 27.39 -11.57 10.79
C MET A 97 26.36 -12.42 11.55
N MET A 98 26.41 -12.37 12.87
CA MET A 98 25.38 -12.95 13.71
C MET A 98 24.09 -12.11 13.64
N ARG A 99 22.94 -12.77 13.60
CA ARG A 99 21.61 -12.15 13.66
C ARG A 99 20.71 -12.86 14.67
N PRO A 100 19.73 -12.18 15.29
CA PRO A 100 18.72 -12.85 16.11
C PRO A 100 17.91 -13.85 15.27
N LYS A 101 17.46 -14.94 15.89
CA LYS A 101 16.43 -15.83 15.34
C LYS A 101 15.20 -15.00 14.98
N ARG A 102 14.49 -15.36 13.91
CA ARG A 102 13.42 -14.57 13.24
C ARG A 102 13.90 -13.38 12.38
N SER A 103 15.20 -13.07 12.35
CA SER A 103 15.74 -12.10 11.39
C SER A 103 16.12 -12.81 10.10
N HIS A 104 15.88 -12.19 8.95
CA HIS A 104 16.17 -12.80 7.65
C HIS A 104 16.97 -11.85 6.74
N HIS A 105 17.79 -12.43 5.87
CA HIS A 105 18.53 -11.69 4.86
C HIS A 105 17.66 -11.50 3.63
N CYS A 106 17.40 -10.25 3.27
CA CYS A 106 16.74 -9.93 2.01
C CYS A 106 17.78 -9.80 0.89
N SER A 107 17.74 -10.70 -0.09
CA SER A 107 18.65 -10.63 -1.25
C SER A 107 18.42 -9.42 -2.14
N ARG A 108 17.20 -8.86 -2.16
CA ARG A 108 16.86 -7.64 -2.90
C ARG A 108 17.48 -6.40 -2.27
N CYS A 109 17.45 -6.34 -0.94
CA CYS A 109 17.96 -5.20 -0.18
C CYS A 109 19.45 -5.32 0.18
N GLY A 110 19.99 -6.54 0.23
CA GLY A 110 21.40 -6.79 0.53
C GLY A 110 21.78 -6.72 2.02
N TYR A 111 20.81 -6.79 2.92
CA TYR A 111 21.04 -6.77 4.38
C TYR A 111 20.03 -7.62 5.15
N CYS A 112 20.36 -7.91 6.42
CA CYS A 112 19.44 -8.59 7.33
C CYS A 112 18.45 -7.60 7.98
N VAL A 113 17.19 -8.02 8.06
CA VAL A 113 16.08 -7.26 8.65
C VAL A 113 15.59 -8.00 9.90
N ARG A 114 15.44 -7.25 11.01
CA ARG A 114 14.85 -7.75 12.24
C ARG A 114 13.40 -8.12 12.02
N ARG A 115 13.04 -9.33 12.48
CA ARG A 115 11.68 -9.86 12.40
C ARG A 115 11.05 -9.63 11.03
N MET A 116 11.82 -9.96 9.99
CA MET A 116 11.46 -9.68 8.61
C MET A 116 10.15 -10.39 8.25
N ASP A 117 9.18 -9.65 7.72
CA ASP A 117 7.95 -10.22 7.20
C ASP A 117 8.12 -10.62 5.72
N HIS A 118 8.41 -9.64 4.86
CA HIS A 118 8.66 -9.88 3.44
C HIS A 118 9.37 -8.69 2.78
N HIS A 119 9.90 -8.90 1.57
CA HIS A 119 10.27 -7.81 0.67
C HIS A 119 9.05 -7.46 -0.19
N CYS A 120 8.57 -6.22 -0.11
CA CYS A 120 7.37 -5.79 -0.81
C CYS A 120 7.74 -4.93 -2.02
N PRO A 121 7.51 -5.40 -3.26
CA PRO A 121 7.81 -4.62 -4.45
C PRO A 121 6.92 -3.37 -4.55
N TRP A 122 5.70 -3.40 -3.99
CA TRP A 122 4.74 -2.29 -4.06
C TRP A 122 5.15 -1.05 -3.27
N ILE A 123 6.00 -1.21 -2.26
CA ILE A 123 6.64 -0.09 -1.54
C ILE A 123 8.14 0.00 -1.87
N ASN A 124 8.66 -0.89 -2.70
CA ASN A 124 10.09 -1.04 -3.00
C ASN A 124 10.98 -1.05 -1.74
N ASN A 125 10.54 -1.77 -0.72
CA ASN A 125 11.20 -1.85 0.58
C ASN A 125 10.85 -3.16 1.29
N CYS A 126 11.66 -3.55 2.29
CA CYS A 126 11.26 -4.61 3.20
C CYS A 126 10.16 -4.13 4.14
N VAL A 127 9.32 -5.07 4.57
CA VAL A 127 8.43 -4.95 5.71
C VAL A 127 9.06 -5.76 6.84
N GLY A 128 9.35 -5.10 7.95
CA GLY A 128 9.95 -5.69 9.14
C GLY A 128 9.50 -4.94 10.39
N GLU A 129 10.11 -5.27 11.53
CA GLU A 129 9.68 -4.83 12.85
C GLU A 129 9.39 -3.32 12.96
N ASP A 130 10.28 -2.47 12.44
CA ASP A 130 10.22 -1.02 12.67
C ASP A 130 9.23 -0.29 11.74
N ASN A 131 8.84 -0.90 10.60
CA ASN A 131 7.96 -0.27 9.61
C ASN A 131 6.66 -1.06 9.31
N HIS A 132 6.43 -2.19 9.97
CA HIS A 132 5.25 -3.04 9.74
C HIS A 132 3.92 -2.27 9.88
N TRP A 133 3.83 -1.42 10.90
CA TRP A 133 2.65 -0.58 11.13
C TRP A 133 2.43 0.46 10.02
N LEU A 134 3.49 0.96 9.38
CA LEU A 134 3.39 1.88 8.23
C LEU A 134 2.82 1.15 7.01
N PHE A 135 3.23 -0.11 6.82
CA PHE A 135 2.67 -0.96 5.77
C PHE A 135 1.17 -1.21 5.99
N LEU A 136 0.76 -1.51 7.22
CA LEU A 136 -0.67 -1.64 7.55
C LEU A 136 -1.46 -0.35 7.31
N GLN A 137 -0.88 0.80 7.70
CA GLN A 137 -1.49 2.11 7.46
C GLN A 137 -1.68 2.38 5.96
N LEU A 138 -0.70 2.04 5.13
CA LEU A 138 -0.80 2.10 3.68
C LEU A 138 -1.94 1.21 3.16
N CYS A 139 -2.00 -0.06 3.56
CA CYS A 139 -3.06 -0.98 3.15
C CYS A 139 -4.45 -0.44 3.53
N PHE A 140 -4.61 0.05 4.77
CA PHE A 140 -5.88 0.59 5.25
C PHE A 140 -6.33 1.83 4.48
N TYR A 141 -5.49 2.84 4.32
CA TYR A 141 -5.88 4.05 3.60
C TYR A 141 -6.17 3.77 2.12
N THR A 142 -5.38 2.90 1.49
CA THR A 142 -5.63 2.50 0.10
C THR A 142 -6.96 1.76 -0.03
N GLN A 143 -7.31 0.90 0.93
CA GLN A 143 -8.61 0.22 0.97
C GLN A 143 -9.75 1.23 1.11
N VAL A 144 -9.64 2.20 2.02
CA VAL A 144 -10.65 3.26 2.22
C VAL A 144 -10.83 4.10 0.96
N LEU A 145 -9.74 4.58 0.34
CA LEU A 145 -9.81 5.37 -0.89
C LEU A 145 -10.42 4.55 -2.03
N SER A 146 -10.00 3.29 -2.21
CA SER A 146 -10.53 2.43 -3.27
C SER A 146 -12.01 2.15 -3.08
N LEU A 147 -12.46 1.89 -1.84
CA LEU A 147 -13.88 1.75 -1.53
C LEU A 147 -14.66 3.03 -1.80
N TYR A 148 -14.09 4.18 -1.45
CA TYR A 148 -14.72 5.47 -1.72
C TYR A 148 -14.88 5.69 -3.24
N THR A 149 -13.86 5.42 -4.04
CA THR A 149 -13.94 5.44 -5.52
C THR A 149 -15.04 4.50 -6.03
N LEU A 150 -15.10 3.25 -5.56
CA LEU A 150 -16.14 2.29 -5.99
C LEU A 150 -17.55 2.76 -5.66
N VAL A 151 -17.76 3.35 -4.47
CA VAL A 151 -19.05 3.92 -4.09
C VAL A 151 -19.42 5.09 -5.00
N LEU A 152 -18.47 5.95 -5.33
CA LEU A 152 -18.71 7.07 -6.25
C LEU A 152 -19.04 6.60 -7.67
N ASP A 153 -18.32 5.61 -8.20
CA ASP A 153 -18.62 5.00 -9.50
C ASP A 153 -20.01 4.36 -9.52
N PHE A 154 -20.37 3.65 -8.46
CA PHE A 154 -21.70 3.05 -8.31
C PHE A 154 -22.80 4.12 -8.22
N CYS A 155 -22.60 5.17 -7.41
CA CYS A 155 -23.55 6.28 -7.30
C CYS A 155 -23.70 7.01 -8.63
N GLN A 156 -22.61 7.26 -9.36
CA GLN A 156 -22.64 7.89 -10.69
C GLN A 156 -23.49 7.09 -11.68
N TYR A 157 -23.43 5.76 -11.63
CA TYR A 157 -24.13 4.91 -12.58
C TYR A 157 -25.61 4.70 -12.23
N TYR A 158 -25.96 4.64 -10.94
CA TYR A 158 -27.29 4.18 -10.51
C TYR A 158 -28.13 5.23 -9.76
N TYR A 159 -27.54 6.25 -9.13
CA TYR A 159 -28.24 7.12 -8.18
C TYR A 159 -28.21 8.60 -8.55
N PHE A 160 -27.05 9.08 -9.01
CA PHE A 160 -26.87 10.48 -9.33
C PHE A 160 -27.74 10.87 -10.52
N GLN A 161 -28.46 11.97 -10.33
CA GLN A 161 -29.32 12.51 -11.38
C GLN A 161 -28.45 12.99 -12.56
N PRO A 162 -28.98 12.93 -13.79
CA PRO A 162 -28.30 13.51 -14.94
C PRO A 162 -27.97 14.98 -14.66
N LEU A 163 -26.71 15.34 -14.89
CA LEU A 163 -26.23 16.71 -14.73
C LEU A 163 -26.95 17.62 -15.74
N ALA A 164 -27.57 18.70 -15.25
CA ALA A 164 -28.31 19.64 -16.08
C ALA A 164 -27.40 20.36 -17.10
N SER A 165 -26.11 20.53 -16.78
CA SER A 165 -25.15 21.20 -17.65
C SER A 165 -24.49 20.27 -18.68
N MET A 166 -24.76 18.97 -18.66
CA MET A 166 -24.10 17.99 -19.53
C MET A 166 -25.07 17.41 -20.53
N ASP A 167 -24.70 17.49 -21.82
CA ASP A 167 -25.38 16.74 -22.86
C ASP A 167 -25.15 15.23 -22.64
N PRO A 168 -26.20 14.43 -22.37
CA PRO A 168 -26.07 13.00 -22.14
C PRO A 168 -25.40 12.26 -23.31
N VAL A 169 -25.55 12.75 -24.54
CA VAL A 169 -24.95 12.16 -25.76
C VAL A 169 -23.44 12.43 -25.81
N VAL A 170 -22.96 13.53 -25.22
CA VAL A 170 -21.53 13.84 -25.10
C VAL A 170 -20.88 13.02 -23.98
N PHE A 171 -21.55 12.87 -22.83
CA PHE A 171 -21.09 12.06 -21.69
C PHE A 171 -21.03 10.55 -22.02
N THR A 172 -22.12 10.02 -22.59
CA THR A 172 -22.18 8.62 -23.07
C THR A 172 -21.36 8.40 -24.34
N GLY A 173 -21.07 9.47 -25.07
CA GLY A 173 -20.54 9.50 -26.42
C GLY A 173 -19.28 8.69 -26.64
N ARG A 174 -18.13 9.01 -26.03
CA ARG A 174 -16.88 8.31 -26.41
C ARG A 174 -15.79 8.07 -25.36
N HIS A 175 -15.70 8.85 -24.27
CA HIS A 175 -14.51 8.72 -23.40
C HIS A 175 -14.82 8.72 -21.90
N GLU A 176 -15.78 9.48 -21.40
CA GLU A 176 -15.94 9.66 -19.95
C GLU A 176 -16.46 8.40 -19.25
N LEU A 177 -17.46 7.73 -19.82
CA LEU A 177 -17.90 6.42 -19.32
C LEU A 177 -16.81 5.35 -19.41
N ALA A 178 -15.95 5.40 -20.45
CA ALA A 178 -14.82 4.49 -20.56
C ALA A 178 -13.78 4.75 -19.47
N LEU A 179 -13.51 6.02 -19.15
CA LEU A 179 -12.61 6.41 -18.06
C LEU A 179 -13.14 5.96 -16.69
N LEU A 180 -14.45 6.10 -16.44
CA LEU A 180 -15.08 5.60 -15.21
C LEU A 180 -15.03 4.07 -15.10
N ARG A 181 -15.21 3.33 -16.20
CA ARG A 181 -15.06 1.86 -16.20
C ARG A 181 -13.62 1.44 -15.89
N VAL A 182 -12.63 2.15 -16.43
CA VAL A 182 -11.21 1.92 -16.12
C VAL A 182 -10.92 2.24 -14.66
N SER A 183 -11.46 3.35 -14.13
CA SER A 183 -11.38 3.75 -12.73
C SER A 183 -11.94 2.66 -11.80
N CYS A 184 -13.17 2.21 -12.06
CA CYS A 184 -13.84 1.14 -11.32
C CYS A 184 -13.03 -0.16 -11.33
N PHE A 185 -12.50 -0.59 -12.49
CA PHE A 185 -11.65 -1.77 -12.57
C PHE A 185 -10.38 -1.63 -11.72
N MET A 186 -9.68 -0.49 -11.81
CA MET A 186 -8.50 -0.23 -10.99
C MET A 186 -8.84 -0.23 -9.48
N ALA A 187 -9.95 0.39 -9.10
CA ALA A 187 -10.41 0.47 -7.72
C ALA A 187 -10.80 -0.92 -7.18
N LEU A 188 -11.43 -1.79 -7.98
CA LEU A 188 -11.72 -3.18 -7.61
C LEU A 188 -10.44 -3.98 -7.34
N VAL A 189 -9.45 -3.87 -8.25
CA VAL A 189 -8.16 -4.55 -8.11
C VAL A 189 -7.42 -4.06 -6.86
N MET A 190 -7.36 -2.75 -6.64
CA MET A 190 -6.72 -2.16 -5.46
C MET A 190 -7.44 -2.55 -4.17
N PHE A 191 -8.78 -2.45 -4.14
CA PHE A 191 -9.56 -2.82 -2.96
C PHE A 191 -9.38 -4.30 -2.61
N GLY A 192 -9.49 -5.21 -3.58
CA GLY A 192 -9.30 -6.64 -3.37
C GLY A 192 -7.87 -6.98 -2.91
N GLY A 193 -6.87 -6.45 -3.60
CA GLY A 193 -5.46 -6.67 -3.28
C GLY A 193 -5.10 -6.16 -1.88
N MET A 194 -5.48 -4.92 -1.55
CA MET A 194 -5.19 -4.33 -0.24
C MET A 194 -5.97 -5.00 0.88
N SER A 195 -7.21 -5.44 0.64
CA SER A 195 -7.99 -6.20 1.63
C SER A 195 -7.34 -7.53 1.95
N SER A 196 -6.87 -8.25 0.92
CA SER A 196 -6.17 -9.53 1.08
C SER A 196 -4.86 -9.37 1.87
N LEU A 197 -4.05 -8.37 1.50
CA LEU A 197 -2.80 -8.07 2.22
C LEU A 197 -3.08 -7.63 3.66
N PHE A 198 -4.03 -6.72 3.88
CA PHE A 198 -4.37 -6.28 5.23
C PHE A 198 -4.83 -7.45 6.11
N TYR A 199 -5.69 -8.32 5.59
CA TYR A 199 -6.13 -9.53 6.27
C TYR A 199 -4.97 -10.48 6.61
N SER A 200 -4.08 -10.77 5.66
CA SER A 200 -2.95 -11.68 5.89
C SER A 200 -1.99 -11.15 6.95
N GLN A 201 -1.77 -9.84 6.97
CA GLN A 201 -0.90 -9.18 7.95
C GLN A 201 -1.54 -9.12 9.34
N ILE A 202 -2.83 -8.79 9.45
CA ILE A 202 -3.55 -8.79 10.73
C ILE A 202 -3.59 -10.20 11.32
N THR A 203 -3.88 -11.23 10.52
CA THR A 203 -3.82 -12.62 11.02
C THR A 203 -2.41 -13.02 11.44
N GLY A 204 -1.36 -12.52 10.77
CA GLY A 204 0.04 -12.71 11.19
C GLY A 204 0.31 -12.13 12.57
N ILE A 205 -0.12 -10.88 12.80
CA ILE A 205 0.01 -10.21 14.09
C ILE A 205 -0.75 -10.97 15.18
N LEU A 206 -1.99 -11.39 14.92
CA LEU A 206 -2.81 -12.11 15.89
C LEU A 206 -2.25 -13.50 16.24
N SER A 207 -1.45 -14.09 15.37
CA SER A 207 -0.78 -15.38 15.58
C SER A 207 0.67 -15.25 16.06
N ASP A 208 1.17 -14.02 16.23
CA ASP A 208 2.60 -13.72 16.45
C ASP A 208 3.54 -14.31 15.37
N MET A 209 3.05 -14.51 14.15
CA MET A 209 3.82 -15.12 13.05
C MET A 209 4.08 -14.14 11.92
N THR A 210 5.32 -14.10 11.44
CA THR A 210 5.66 -13.44 10.17
C THR A 210 5.24 -14.30 8.97
N THR A 211 5.15 -13.68 7.79
CA THR A 211 4.88 -14.37 6.54
C THR A 211 5.93 -15.45 6.24
N ILE A 212 7.21 -15.19 6.53
CA ILE A 212 8.30 -16.18 6.38
C ILE A 212 8.07 -17.38 7.30
N GLU A 213 7.72 -17.16 8.57
CA GLU A 213 7.46 -18.23 9.54
C GLU A 213 6.25 -19.09 9.14
N LYS A 214 5.18 -18.47 8.65
CA LYS A 214 4.01 -19.20 8.13
C LYS A 214 4.38 -20.12 6.97
N MET A 215 5.23 -19.66 6.06
CA MET A 215 5.68 -20.47 4.93
C MET A 215 6.58 -21.63 5.37
N SER A 216 7.51 -21.43 6.31
CA SER A 216 8.37 -22.52 6.80
C SER A 216 7.57 -23.61 7.52
N HIS A 217 6.59 -23.23 8.34
CA HIS A 217 5.72 -24.22 8.99
C HIS A 217 4.86 -25.02 8.01
N SER A 218 4.50 -24.43 6.87
CA SER A 218 3.69 -25.10 5.84
C SER A 218 4.49 -26.12 5.02
N THR A 219 5.82 -25.98 4.96
CA THR A 219 6.70 -26.93 4.26
C THR A 219 7.11 -28.13 5.12
N ASP A 220 6.91 -28.05 6.43
CA ASP A 220 7.33 -29.06 7.39
C ASP A 220 6.21 -30.05 7.79
N GLY A 221 4.96 -29.84 7.29
CA GLY A 221 3.79 -30.69 7.55
C GLY A 221 3.29 -31.41 6.31
#